data_AF-A0A5Q2W2U9-F1
#
_entry.id   AF-A0A5Q2W2U9-F1
#
_cell.length_a   1.000
_cell.length_b   1.000
_cell.length_c   1.000
_cell.angle_alpha   90.00
_cell.angle_beta   90.00
_cell.angle_gamma   90.00
#
_symmetry.space_group_name_H-M   'P 1'
#
loop_
_entity.id
_entity.type
_entity.pdbx_description
1 polymer ?
#
loop_
_entity_poly.entity_id
_entity_poly.type
_entity_poly.pdbx_seq_one_letter_code
_entity_poly.pdbx_strand_id
1 'polypeptide(L)'
;MNSTTPLGRPISVRLPEGLRARVEALAAATRRSQGDVVREVLERDLAQLEWEQRIVERAADLRSGRQQAVPLAVVERELGLGDDPVDPSLVDEIE
;
A
#
# COMPACT_ATOMS: atom_id res chain seq x y z
N MET A 1 -25.85 17.34 6.30
CA MET A 1 -24.84 18.35 6.68
C MET A 1 -23.59 18.04 5.86
N ASN A 2 -23.31 18.82 4.81
CA ASN A 2 -22.18 18.56 3.92
C ASN A 2 -20.92 19.20 4.52
N SER A 3 -20.17 18.41 5.29
CA SER A 3 -18.85 18.81 5.80
C SER A 3 -17.86 18.84 4.63
N THR A 4 -17.72 20.00 3.99
CA THR A 4 -16.68 20.18 2.96
C THR A 4 -15.37 20.46 3.68
N THR A 5 -14.50 19.46 3.79
CA THR A 5 -13.14 19.64 4.31
C THR A 5 -12.40 20.64 3.42
N PRO A 6 -11.75 21.68 3.99
CA PRO A 6 -11.01 22.65 3.20
C PRO A 6 -9.85 21.99 2.44
N LEU A 7 -9.68 22.34 1.17
CA LEU A 7 -8.59 21.83 0.34
C LEU A 7 -7.24 22.39 0.82
N GLY A 8 -6.20 21.55 0.80
CA GLY A 8 -4.82 21.93 1.12
C GLY A 8 -4.13 22.71 -0.01
N ARG A 9 -2.82 22.96 0.14
CA ARG A 9 -2.00 23.59 -0.90
C ARG A 9 -1.84 22.67 -2.12
N PRO A 10 -1.81 23.21 -3.36
CA PRO A 10 -1.66 22.40 -4.55
C PRO A 10 -0.26 21.78 -4.64
N ILE A 11 -0.21 20.55 -5.15
CA ILE A 11 1.03 19.85 -5.51
C ILE A 11 1.13 19.84 -7.03
N SER A 12 2.28 20.24 -7.58
CA SER A 12 2.54 20.25 -9.02
C SER A 12 3.59 19.19 -9.37
N VAL A 13 3.22 18.25 -10.24
CA VAL A 13 4.10 17.19 -10.73
C VAL A 13 4.06 17.12 -12.25
N ARG A 14 5.16 16.69 -12.87
CA ARG A 14 5.20 16.39 -14.31
C ARG A 14 4.82 14.93 -14.50
N LEU A 15 3.84 14.68 -15.36
CA LEU A 15 3.43 13.33 -15.73
C LEU A 15 4.06 12.95 -17.08
N PRO A 16 4.48 11.69 -17.27
CA PRO A 16 4.76 11.16 -18.60
C PRO A 16 3.55 11.37 -19.52
N GLU A 17 3.79 11.67 -20.81
CA GLU A 17 2.73 12.04 -21.75
C GLU A 17 1.61 10.99 -21.82
N GLY A 18 1.98 9.71 -21.87
CA GLY A 18 1.00 8.61 -21.88
C GLY A 18 0.14 8.54 -20.62
N LEU A 19 0.69 8.87 -19.45
CA LEU A 19 -0.07 8.89 -18.20
C LEU A 19 -1.01 10.10 -18.16
N ARG A 20 -0.53 11.26 -18.59
CA ARG A 20 -1.33 12.49 -18.73
C ARG A 20 -2.54 12.25 -19.65
N ALA A 21 -2.32 11.66 -20.82
CA ALA A 21 -3.38 11.34 -21.77
C ALA A 21 -4.43 10.37 -21.20
N ARG A 22 -4.01 9.39 -20.38
CA ARG A 22 -4.94 8.47 -19.69
C ARG A 22 -5.79 9.19 -18.65
N VAL A 23 -5.20 10.09 -17.87
CA VAL A 23 -5.93 10.92 -16.89
C VAL A 23 -6.94 11.81 -17.61
N GLU A 24 -6.55 12.43 -18.73
CA GLU A 24 -7.42 13.25 -19.59
C GLU A 24 -8.62 12.47 -20.10
N ALA A 25 -8.40 11.28 -20.65
CA ALA A 25 -9.46 10.42 -21.15
C ALA A 25 -10.43 9.99 -20.04
N LEU A 26 -9.92 9.62 -18.86
CA LEU A 26 -10.74 9.21 -17.73
C LEU A 26 -11.56 10.38 -17.16
N ALA A 27 -10.97 11.56 -17.05
CA ALA A 27 -11.64 12.78 -16.62
C ALA A 27 -12.80 13.14 -17.56
N ALA A 28 -12.56 13.09 -18.88
CA ALA A 28 -13.58 13.33 -19.89
C ALA A 28 -14.72 12.30 -19.83
N ALA A 29 -14.40 11.00 -19.74
CA ALA A 29 -15.38 9.92 -19.68
C ALA A 29 -16.27 9.99 -18.42
N THR A 30 -15.71 10.44 -17.29
CA THR A 30 -16.41 10.54 -16.00
C THR A 30 -17.04 11.91 -15.74
N ARG A 31 -16.85 12.89 -16.63
CA ARG A 31 -17.27 14.29 -16.46
C ARG A 31 -16.72 14.91 -15.17
N ARG A 32 -15.47 14.62 -14.86
CA ARG A 32 -14.74 15.13 -13.67
C ARG A 32 -13.55 15.97 -14.09
N SER A 33 -13.00 16.75 -13.16
CA SER A 33 -11.73 17.44 -13.42
C SER A 33 -10.57 16.44 -13.41
N GLN A 34 -9.49 16.73 -14.15
CA GLN A 34 -8.26 15.93 -14.08
C GLN A 34 -7.70 15.88 -12.65
N GLY A 35 -7.80 16.99 -11.91
CA GLY A 35 -7.37 17.06 -10.51
C GLY A 35 -8.15 16.12 -9.60
N ASP A 36 -9.46 15.97 -9.79
CA ASP A 36 -10.28 15.02 -9.04
C ASP A 36 -9.92 13.57 -9.34
N VAL A 37 -9.58 13.28 -10.60
CA VAL A 37 -9.12 11.94 -11.00
C VAL A 37 -7.75 11.64 -10.38
N VAL A 38 -6.81 12.57 -10.48
CA VAL A 38 -5.46 12.42 -9.87
C VAL A 38 -5.58 12.24 -8.36
N ARG A 39 -6.38 13.08 -7.69
CA ARG A 39 -6.61 12.99 -6.25
C ARG A 39 -7.20 11.64 -5.86
N GLU A 40 -8.20 11.14 -6.58
CA GLU A 40 -8.79 9.83 -6.28
C GLU A 40 -7.81 8.68 -6.45
N VAL A 41 -7.01 8.69 -7.53
CA VAL A 41 -5.98 7.67 -7.74
C VAL A 41 -4.96 7.69 -6.60
N LEU A 42 -4.51 8.88 -6.19
CA LEU A 42 -3.62 9.04 -5.04
C LEU A 42 -4.26 8.52 -3.75
N GLU A 43 -5.50 8.90 -3.45
CA GLU A 43 -6.22 8.47 -2.24
C GLU A 43 -6.37 6.94 -2.16
N ARG A 44 -6.51 6.26 -3.31
CA ARG A 44 -6.61 4.79 -3.37
C ARG A 44 -5.28 4.09 -3.15
N ASP A 45 -4.21 4.60 -3.76
CA ASP A 45 -2.92 3.90 -3.81
C ASP A 45 -1.95 4.34 -2.71
N LEU A 46 -2.16 5.49 -2.07
CA LEU A 46 -1.23 6.04 -1.07
C LEU A 46 -1.06 5.10 0.13
N ALA A 47 -2.17 4.51 0.63
CA ALA A 47 -2.10 3.59 1.76
C ALA A 47 -1.25 2.34 1.47
N GLN A 48 -1.27 1.86 0.22
CA GLN A 48 -0.44 0.75 -0.23
C GLN A 48 1.04 1.15 -0.26
N LEU A 49 1.36 2.32 -0.83
CA LEU A 49 2.74 2.84 -0.85
C LEU A 49 3.30 3.05 0.56
N GLU A 50 2.49 3.56 1.49
CA GLU A 50 2.86 3.70 2.90
C GLU A 50 3.10 2.35 3.57
N TRP A 51 2.33 1.33 3.23
CA TRP A 51 2.54 -0.03 3.72
C TRP A 51 3.84 -0.64 3.19
N GLU A 52 4.12 -0.51 1.90
CA GLU A 52 5.37 -0.96 1.28
C GLU A 52 6.58 -0.30 1.93
N GLN A 53 6.52 1.03 2.13
CA GLN A 53 7.57 1.77 2.80
C GLN A 53 7.81 1.27 4.23
N ARG A 54 6.74 1.02 5.01
CA ARG A 54 6.86 0.46 6.37
C ARG A 54 7.52 -0.92 6.39
N ILE A 55 7.30 -1.75 5.38
CA ILE A 55 7.99 -3.05 5.26
C ILE A 55 9.47 -2.85 5.05
N VAL A 56 9.86 -1.97 4.13
CA VAL A 56 11.26 -1.66 3.84
C VAL A 56 11.97 -1.15 5.08
N GLU A 57 11.33 -0.22 5.81
CA GLU A 57 11.84 0.33 7.07
C GLU A 57 12.01 -0.77 8.13
N ARG A 58 10.97 -1.58 8.35
CA ARG A 58 11.01 -2.70 9.32
C ARG A 58 12.11 -3.70 9.00
N ALA A 59 12.28 -4.06 7.72
CA ALA A 59 13.33 -4.97 7.30
C ALA A 59 14.73 -4.38 7.52
N ALA A 60 14.90 -3.07 7.30
CA ALA A 60 16.16 -2.38 7.58
C ALA A 60 16.45 -2.31 9.09
N ASP A 61 15.43 -2.06 9.91
CA ASP A 61 15.56 -2.03 11.37
C ASP A 61 15.97 -3.39 11.94
N LEU A 62 15.35 -4.48 11.49
CA LEU A 62 15.74 -5.84 11.86
C LEU A 62 17.18 -6.16 11.46
N ARG A 63 17.58 -5.85 10.22
CA ARG A 63 18.95 -6.11 9.73
C ARG A 63 20.01 -5.29 10.47
N SER A 64 19.66 -4.09 10.90
CA SER A 64 20.56 -3.22 11.68
C SER A 64 20.58 -3.53 13.18
N GLY A 65 19.72 -4.42 13.66
CA GLY A 65 19.54 -4.71 15.08
C GLY A 65 18.83 -3.61 15.88
N ARG A 66 18.25 -2.59 15.21
CA ARG A 66 17.40 -1.58 15.86
C ARG A 66 16.06 -2.15 16.34
N GLN A 67 15.62 -3.24 15.73
CA GLN A 67 14.47 -4.02 16.17
C GLN A 67 14.91 -5.47 16.37
N GLN A 68 14.40 -6.11 17.44
CA GLN A 68 14.67 -7.51 17.71
C GLN A 68 13.66 -8.41 16.96
N ALA A 69 14.17 -9.50 16.40
CA ALA A 69 13.32 -10.55 15.87
C ALA A 69 12.67 -11.34 17.02
N VAL A 70 11.43 -11.78 16.81
CA VAL A 70 10.74 -12.69 17.73
C VAL A 70 10.96 -14.12 17.22
N PRO A 71 11.36 -15.08 18.07
CA PRO A 71 11.52 -16.47 17.65
C PRO A 71 10.20 -17.05 17.12
N LEU A 72 10.27 -17.87 16.07
CA LEU A 72 9.10 -18.48 15.43
C LEU A 72 8.19 -19.20 16.44
N ALA A 73 8.78 -20.03 17.31
CA ALA A 73 8.05 -20.77 18.34
C ALA A 73 7.28 -19.87 19.33
N VAL A 74 7.71 -18.62 19.52
CA VAL A 74 6.97 -17.65 20.35
C VAL A 74 5.75 -17.13 19.58
N VAL A 75 5.93 -16.79 18.31
CA VAL A 75 4.85 -16.31 17.43
C VAL A 75 3.78 -17.38 17.22
N GLU A 76 4.18 -18.62 16.94
CA GLU A 76 3.27 -19.75 16.75
C GLU A 76 2.41 -19.99 17.99
N ARG A 77 3.03 -19.96 19.18
CA ARG A 77 2.30 -20.10 20.44
C ARG A 77 1.32 -18.96 20.68
N GLU A 78 1.71 -17.72 20.41
CA GLU A 78 0.84 -16.54 20.59
C GLU A 78 -0.35 -16.52 19.63
N LEU A 79 -0.18 -17.06 18.42
CA LEU A 79 -1.24 -17.15 17.41
C LEU A 79 -2.06 -18.44 17.51
N GLY A 80 -1.71 -19.37 18.41
CA GLY A 80 -2.36 -20.68 18.54
C GLY A 80 -2.09 -21.62 17.38
N LEU A 81 -0.95 -21.45 16.68
CA LEU A 81 -0.53 -22.23 15.50
C LEU A 81 0.42 -23.39 15.84
N GLY A 82 0.64 -23.68 17.13
CA GLY A 82 1.73 -24.56 17.58
C GLY A 82 1.57 -26.06 17.30
N ASP A 83 0.38 -26.53 16.90
CA ASP A 83 0.03 -27.95 17.00
C ASP A 83 -0.56 -28.61 15.74
N ASP A 84 -0.77 -27.86 14.64
CA ASP A 84 -1.26 -28.44 13.39
C ASP A 84 -0.11 -28.65 12.40
N PRO A 85 0.08 -29.87 11.85
CA PRO A 85 1.04 -30.08 10.79
C PRO A 85 0.67 -29.21 9.59
N VAL A 86 1.62 -28.41 9.11
CA VAL A 86 1.47 -27.65 7.86
C VAL A 86 1.14 -28.66 6.76
N ASP A 87 -0.01 -28.49 6.11
CA ASP A 87 -0.39 -29.33 4.98
C ASP A 87 0.71 -29.23 3.90
N PRO A 88 1.45 -30.32 3.61
CA PRO A 88 2.56 -30.28 2.68
C PRO A 88 2.14 -29.81 1.29
N SER A 89 0.87 -29.98 0.91
CA SER A 89 0.36 -29.54 -0.40
C SER A 89 0.30 -28.02 -0.54
N LEU A 90 0.31 -27.26 0.56
CA LEU A 90 0.35 -25.79 0.50
C LEU A 90 1.70 -25.24 0.04
N VAL A 91 2.78 -26.03 0.20
CA VAL A 91 4.13 -25.62 -0.22
C VAL A 91 4.29 -25.73 -1.73
N ASP A 92 3.58 -26.69 -2.35
CA ASP A 92 3.57 -26.92 -3.79
C ASP A 92 2.81 -25.84 -4.58
N GLU A 93 1.97 -25.02 -3.92
CA GLU A 93 1.21 -23.94 -4.55
C GLU A 93 1.95 -22.59 -4.62
N ILE A 94 3.14 -22.50 -4.04
CA ILE A 94 3.93 -21.25 -3.94
C ILE A 94 5.01 -21.16 -5.04
N GLU A 95 5.17 -22.20 -5.87
CA GLU A 95 6.06 -22.22 -7.06
C GLU A 95 5.36 -21.70 -8.33
#